data_AF-K0AY48-F1
#
_entry.id   AF-K0AY48-F1
#
_cell.length_a   1.000
_cell.length_b   1.000
_cell.length_c   1.000
_cell.angle_alpha   90.00
_cell.angle_beta   90.00
_cell.angle_gamma   90.00
#
_symmetry.space_group_name_H-M   'P 1'
#
loop_
_entity.id
_entity.type
_entity.pdbx_description
1 polymer ?
#
loop_
_entity_poly.entity_id
_entity_poly.type
_entity_poly.pdbx_seq_one_letter_code
_entity_poly.pdbx_strand_id
1 'polypeptide(L)'
;MDIMKFIDFALVGVPETTMMLLIGLLLGYGKGFYKRLNFLMFRVVIATVLILCAIFFVRSRLTSIQAIGMSSLLIYIVTFKSLFGMNIRKSIVTGSLAIFIISATEIVTFPILKYIAEGKYFEDRFNVTLITRIIQFIILICLHKFEISLTNISAVSRGWYRLKTNEKITSIFVMLLLMLCVIFNTSYSDLCLKINMNTLNSKDLNINMTIYFIENLLFIAVTVYILNRTKDYYKYEEILLKGEDELLLRLLDATDDSDTIRRYIRLCEAYLEKSIKEVK
;
A
#
# COMPACT_ATOMS: atom_id res chain seq x y z
N MET A 1 2.54 35.10 -0.89
CA MET A 1 3.02 33.85 -0.26
C MET A 1 2.50 33.91 1.16
N ASP A 2 1.36 33.27 1.44
CA ASP A 2 0.74 33.37 2.76
C ASP A 2 1.65 32.70 3.79
N ILE A 3 2.03 33.47 4.81
CA ILE A 3 2.84 33.00 5.92
C ILE A 3 1.99 31.99 6.70
N MET A 4 2.19 30.70 6.41
CA MET A 4 1.54 29.63 7.15
C MET A 4 1.92 29.75 8.63
N LYS A 5 0.93 30.00 9.50
CA LYS A 5 1.18 30.21 10.92
C LYS A 5 1.59 28.87 11.55
N PHE A 6 2.49 28.92 12.53
CA PHE A 6 2.91 27.74 13.30
C PHE A 6 1.70 26.98 13.90
N ILE A 7 0.65 27.72 14.28
CA ILE A 7 -0.60 27.17 14.80
C ILE A 7 -1.31 26.30 13.76
N ASP A 8 -1.36 26.70 12.48
CA ASP A 8 -1.97 25.90 11.42
C ASP A 8 -1.16 24.62 11.16
N PHE A 9 0.17 24.73 11.27
CA PHE A 9 1.06 23.60 11.13
C PHE A 9 0.87 22.56 12.23
N ALA A 10 0.72 23.01 13.48
CA ALA A 10 0.46 22.14 14.62
C ALA A 10 -0.97 21.56 14.59
N LEU A 11 -1.99 22.41 14.41
CA LEU A 11 -3.40 22.00 14.44
C LEU A 11 -3.77 21.13 13.25
N VAL A 12 -3.21 21.38 12.05
CA VAL A 12 -3.51 20.61 10.84
C VAL A 12 -2.57 19.41 10.68
N GLY A 13 -1.26 19.65 10.78
CA GLY A 13 -0.23 18.67 10.45
C GLY A 13 -0.06 17.55 11.47
N VAL A 14 -0.18 17.84 12.77
CA VAL A 14 0.00 16.79 13.82
C VAL A 14 -1.06 15.70 13.70
N PRO A 15 -2.37 16.00 13.63
CA PRO A 15 -3.39 14.96 13.52
C PRO A 15 -3.27 14.15 12.22
N GLU A 16 -3.01 14.81 11.08
CA GLU A 16 -2.86 14.14 9.79
C GLU A 16 -1.67 13.18 9.79
N THR A 17 -0.48 13.66 10.18
CA THR A 17 0.73 12.84 10.21
C THR A 17 0.57 11.67 11.17
N THR A 18 -0.04 11.91 12.34
CA THR A 18 -0.28 10.86 13.33
C THR A 18 -1.25 9.79 12.80
N MET A 19 -2.36 10.20 12.17
CA MET A 19 -3.31 9.27 11.55
C MET A 19 -2.66 8.44 10.45
N MET A 20 -1.83 9.06 9.60
CA MET A 20 -1.15 8.37 8.51
C MET A 20 -0.08 7.39 9.01
N LEU A 21 0.62 7.74 10.10
CA LEU A 21 1.52 6.81 10.78
C LEU A 21 0.75 5.62 11.36
N LEU A 22 -0.39 5.85 12.03
CA LEU A 22 -1.22 4.77 12.58
C LEU A 22 -1.77 3.84 11.50
N ILE A 23 -2.29 4.39 10.40
CA ILE A 23 -2.72 3.64 9.21
C ILE A 23 -1.56 2.79 8.69
N GLY A 24 -0.38 3.40 8.51
CA GLY A 24 0.80 2.70 8.00
C GLY A 24 1.29 1.59 8.94
N LEU A 25 1.25 1.82 10.25
CA LEU A 25 1.61 0.82 11.25
C LEU A 25 0.62 -0.34 11.32
N LEU A 26 -0.67 -0.07 11.15
CA LEU A 26 -1.70 -1.09 11.12
C LEU A 26 -1.58 -1.94 9.84
N LEU A 27 -1.39 -1.30 8.67
CA LEU A 27 -1.08 -1.98 7.41
C LEU A 27 0.21 -2.81 7.52
N GLY A 28 1.21 -2.26 8.21
CA GLY A 28 2.50 -2.90 8.39
C GLY A 28 2.41 -4.10 9.33
N TYR A 29 2.03 -3.92 10.58
CA TYR A 29 2.13 -4.95 11.62
C TYR A 29 0.85 -5.76 11.83
N GLY A 30 -0.27 -5.38 11.21
CA GLY A 30 -1.58 -6.01 11.45
C GLY A 30 -1.92 -6.01 12.94
N LYS A 31 -2.50 -7.11 13.44
CA LYS A 31 -2.81 -7.28 14.88
C LYS A 31 -1.57 -7.24 15.80
N GLY A 32 -0.36 -7.45 15.24
CA GLY A 32 0.89 -7.33 15.99
C GLY A 32 1.17 -5.91 16.49
N PHE A 33 0.50 -4.91 15.91
CA PHE A 33 0.52 -3.51 16.37
C PHE A 33 0.05 -3.38 17.83
N TYR A 34 -1.09 -3.96 18.19
CA TYR A 34 -1.69 -3.83 19.53
C TYR A 34 -0.81 -4.43 20.63
N LYS A 35 -0.07 -5.50 20.33
CA LYS A 35 0.85 -6.13 21.29
C LYS A 35 2.06 -5.24 21.62
N ARG A 36 2.37 -4.24 20.78
CA ARG A 36 3.53 -3.34 20.95
C ARG A 36 3.10 -1.88 21.08
N LEU A 37 1.82 -1.63 21.37
CA LEU A 37 1.19 -0.31 21.29
C LEU A 37 1.98 0.75 22.07
N ASN A 38 2.27 0.51 23.34
CA ASN A 38 2.94 1.50 24.21
C ASN A 38 4.31 1.94 23.66
N PHE A 39 5.11 0.99 23.20
CA PHE A 39 6.43 1.27 22.62
C PHE A 39 6.34 1.95 21.24
N LEU A 40 5.36 1.53 20.43
CA LEU A 40 5.13 2.12 19.12
C LEU A 40 4.56 3.54 19.22
N MET A 41 3.71 3.83 20.19
CA MET A 41 3.12 5.17 20.39
C MET A 41 4.18 6.22 20.70
N PHE A 42 5.19 5.90 21.52
CA PHE A 42 6.32 6.82 21.75
C PHE A 42 7.08 7.11 20.45
N ARG A 43 7.34 6.07 19.64
CA ARG A 43 7.97 6.21 18.32
C ARG A 43 7.10 6.99 17.33
N VAL A 44 5.76 6.87 17.42
CA VAL A 44 4.82 7.67 16.63
C VAL A 44 4.94 9.15 16.98
N VAL A 45 4.99 9.50 18.26
CA VAL A 45 5.16 10.91 18.67
C VAL A 45 6.46 11.50 18.11
N ILE A 46 7.58 10.78 18.27
CA ILE A 46 8.88 11.21 17.71
C ILE A 46 8.81 11.32 16.19
N ALA A 47 8.25 10.32 15.51
CA ALA A 47 8.09 10.30 14.07
C ALA A 47 7.25 11.49 13.59
N THR A 48 6.14 11.81 14.25
CA THR A 48 5.29 12.95 13.90
C THR A 48 6.08 14.26 13.96
N VAL A 49 6.85 14.48 15.03
CA VAL A 49 7.69 15.69 15.16
C VAL A 49 8.74 15.75 14.04
N LEU A 50 9.45 14.65 13.79
CA LEU A 50 10.50 14.61 12.76
C LEU A 50 9.96 14.81 11.35
N ILE A 51 8.85 14.15 11.01
CA ILE A 51 8.20 14.29 9.70
C ILE A 51 7.75 15.74 9.50
N LEU A 52 7.12 16.33 10.50
CA LEU A 52 6.69 17.71 10.45
C LEU A 52 7.88 18.67 10.28
N CYS A 53 8.92 18.56 11.10
CA CYS A 53 10.13 19.37 10.93
C CYS A 53 10.71 19.23 9.51
N ALA A 54 10.80 18.00 8.98
CA ALA A 54 11.31 17.77 7.63
C ALA A 54 10.42 18.40 6.55
N ILE A 55 9.10 18.27 6.65
CA ILE A 55 8.14 18.91 5.74
C ILE A 55 8.25 20.43 5.80
N PHE A 56 8.42 21.02 6.99
CA PHE A 56 8.62 22.46 7.14
C PHE A 56 9.85 22.94 6.36
N PHE A 57 10.99 22.25 6.49
CA PHE A 57 12.19 22.58 5.71
C PHE A 57 11.99 22.38 4.21
N VAL A 58 11.35 21.30 3.78
CA VAL A 58 11.04 21.04 2.37
C VAL A 58 10.18 22.17 1.79
N ARG A 59 9.11 22.58 2.48
CA ARG A 59 8.22 23.67 2.04
C ARG A 59 8.90 25.04 2.03
N SER A 60 9.93 25.24 2.84
CA SER A 60 10.70 26.49 2.81
C SER A 60 11.56 26.64 1.54
N ARG A 61 11.84 25.54 0.83
CA ARG A 61 12.72 25.53 -0.34
C ARG A 61 12.03 25.14 -1.64
N LEU A 62 10.98 24.33 -1.59
CA LEU A 62 10.26 23.84 -2.75
C LEU A 62 8.90 24.53 -2.87
N THR A 63 8.59 25.02 -4.07
CA THR A 63 7.32 25.70 -4.36
C THR A 63 6.31 24.79 -5.07
N SER A 64 6.77 23.75 -5.76
CA SER A 64 5.91 22.78 -6.45
C SER A 64 5.32 21.76 -5.46
N ILE A 65 4.01 21.55 -5.51
CA ILE A 65 3.31 20.55 -4.68
C ILE A 65 3.77 19.14 -5.04
N GLN A 66 4.05 18.89 -6.32
CA GLN A 66 4.63 17.62 -6.77
C GLN A 66 5.96 17.33 -6.07
N ALA A 67 6.86 18.32 -6.02
CA ALA A 67 8.17 18.15 -5.39
C ALA A 67 8.06 17.98 -3.86
N ILE A 68 7.12 18.70 -3.22
CA ILE A 68 6.80 18.53 -1.79
C ILE A 68 6.24 17.12 -1.52
N GLY A 69 5.33 16.63 -2.37
CA GLY A 69 4.74 15.29 -2.26
C GLY A 69 5.77 14.18 -2.38
N MET A 70 6.68 14.27 -3.36
CA MET A 70 7.77 13.30 -3.54
C MET A 70 8.78 13.33 -2.39
N SER A 71 9.09 14.51 -1.86
CA SER A 71 9.95 14.64 -0.68
C SER A 71 9.29 14.04 0.56
N SER A 72 7.98 14.27 0.73
CA SER A 72 7.19 13.71 1.82
C SER A 72 7.14 12.19 1.74
N LEU A 73 6.99 11.62 0.54
CA LEU A 73 7.06 10.19 0.31
C LEU A 73 8.37 9.58 0.82
N LEU A 74 9.51 10.17 0.46
CA LEU A 74 10.81 9.71 0.93
C LEU A 74 10.92 9.79 2.46
N ILE A 75 10.44 10.88 3.06
CA ILE A 75 10.39 11.05 4.52
C ILE A 75 9.60 9.91 5.19
N TYR A 76 8.41 9.57 4.68
CA TYR A 76 7.60 8.46 5.20
C TYR A 76 8.31 7.11 5.04
N ILE A 77 8.89 6.83 3.87
CA ILE A 77 9.63 5.57 3.62
C ILE A 77 10.79 5.42 4.61
N VAL A 78 11.59 6.48 4.78
CA VAL A 78 12.71 6.49 5.72
C VAL A 78 12.22 6.30 7.16
N THR A 79 11.12 6.95 7.54
CA THR A 79 10.52 6.84 8.88
C THR A 79 10.06 5.40 9.16
N PHE A 80 9.31 4.78 8.24
CA PHE A 80 8.89 3.38 8.40
C PHE A 80 10.06 2.40 8.45
N LYS A 81 11.12 2.66 7.67
CA LYS A 81 12.31 1.83 7.66
C LYS A 81 13.13 1.96 8.95
N SER A 82 13.45 3.18 9.36
CA SER A 82 14.41 3.47 10.44
C SER A 82 13.76 3.41 11.83
N LEU A 83 12.67 4.14 12.04
CA LEU A 83 12.04 4.25 13.36
C LEU A 83 11.18 3.04 13.69
N PHE A 84 10.52 2.45 12.70
CA PHE A 84 9.65 1.31 12.94
C PHE A 84 10.31 -0.04 12.61
N GLY A 85 11.41 -0.05 11.87
CA GLY A 85 12.15 -1.29 11.58
C GLY A 85 11.46 -2.18 10.54
N MET A 86 10.63 -1.60 9.67
CA MET A 86 10.07 -2.34 8.55
C MET A 86 11.17 -2.74 7.55
N ASN A 87 10.93 -3.78 6.74
CA ASN A 87 11.82 -4.05 5.61
C ASN A 87 11.66 -2.94 4.55
N ILE A 88 12.64 -2.75 3.66
CA ILE A 88 12.62 -1.63 2.71
C ILE A 88 11.39 -1.65 1.78
N ARG A 89 11.00 -2.83 1.30
CA ARG A 89 9.86 -3.00 0.38
C ARG A 89 8.53 -2.64 1.03
N LYS A 90 8.33 -3.14 2.25
CA LYS A 90 7.17 -2.81 3.07
C LYS A 90 7.14 -1.32 3.39
N SER A 91 8.30 -0.72 3.67
CA SER A 91 8.41 0.73 3.89
C SER A 91 8.03 1.53 2.64
N ILE A 92 8.45 1.08 1.44
CA ILE A 92 8.05 1.67 0.16
C ILE A 92 6.54 1.57 -0.03
N VAL A 93 5.96 0.37 0.04
CA VAL A 93 4.52 0.16 -0.16
C VAL A 93 3.70 0.96 0.86
N THR A 94 4.05 0.91 2.14
CA THR A 94 3.34 1.64 3.20
C THR A 94 3.50 3.15 3.05
N GLY A 95 4.69 3.64 2.72
CA GLY A 95 4.94 5.06 2.46
C GLY A 95 4.16 5.58 1.24
N SER A 96 4.15 4.82 0.14
CA SER A 96 3.39 5.17 -1.06
C SER A 96 1.89 5.18 -0.79
N LEU A 97 1.36 4.19 -0.07
CA LEU A 97 -0.04 4.19 0.34
C LEU A 97 -0.38 5.37 1.24
N ALA A 98 0.51 5.77 2.14
CA ALA A 98 0.28 6.90 3.01
C ALA A 98 0.12 8.21 2.21
N ILE A 99 1.08 8.52 1.33
CA ILE A 99 1.00 9.72 0.49
C ILE A 99 -0.17 9.63 -0.50
N PHE A 100 -0.44 8.45 -1.06
CA PHE A 100 -1.60 8.24 -1.92
C PHE A 100 -2.91 8.59 -1.21
N ILE A 101 -3.11 8.13 0.03
CA ILE A 101 -4.31 8.46 0.81
C ILE A 101 -4.40 9.96 1.05
N ILE A 102 -3.31 10.61 1.47
CA ILE A 102 -3.28 12.07 1.67
C ILE A 102 -3.75 12.77 0.39
N SER A 103 -3.05 12.56 -0.72
CA SER A 103 -3.36 13.26 -1.97
C SER A 103 -4.74 12.92 -2.52
N ALA A 104 -5.17 11.65 -2.45
CA ALA A 104 -6.52 11.27 -2.90
C ALA A 104 -7.61 11.94 -2.05
N THR A 105 -7.43 12.04 -0.73
CA THR A 105 -8.38 12.74 0.15
C THR A 105 -8.40 14.26 -0.08
N GLU A 106 -7.24 14.86 -0.33
CA GLU A 106 -7.16 16.28 -0.71
C GLU A 106 -7.87 16.53 -2.05
N ILE A 107 -7.68 15.65 -3.04
CA ILE A 107 -8.35 15.77 -4.33
C ILE A 107 -9.86 15.69 -4.19
N VAL A 108 -10.39 14.68 -3.49
CA VAL A 108 -11.83 14.54 -3.27
C VAL A 108 -12.44 15.75 -2.53
N THR A 109 -11.65 16.46 -1.73
CA THR A 109 -12.13 17.63 -0.98
C THR A 109 -12.00 18.96 -1.74
N PHE A 110 -11.21 19.06 -2.82
CA PHE A 110 -11.10 20.27 -3.65
C PHE A 110 -12.42 20.82 -4.22
N PRO A 111 -13.41 20.03 -4.64
CA PRO A 111 -14.69 20.56 -5.12
C PRO A 111 -15.53 21.15 -3.99
N ILE A 112 -15.41 20.59 -2.79
CA ILE A 112 -16.16 21.02 -1.61
C ILE A 112 -15.64 22.37 -1.11
N LEU A 113 -14.35 22.65 -1.30
CA LEU A 113 -13.71 23.94 -1.01
C LEU A 113 -14.35 25.13 -1.73
N LYS A 114 -14.86 24.94 -2.95
CA LYS A 114 -15.60 25.98 -3.68
C LYS A 114 -16.86 26.42 -2.91
N TYR A 115 -17.48 25.52 -2.15
CA TYR A 115 -18.73 25.75 -1.45
C TYR A 115 -18.56 26.16 0.03
N ILE A 116 -17.46 25.77 0.68
CA ILE A 116 -17.25 26.07 2.12
C ILE A 116 -16.56 27.42 2.35
N ALA A 117 -15.67 27.85 1.45
CA ALA A 117 -14.80 29.01 1.70
C ALA A 117 -14.69 29.96 0.49
N GLU A 118 -15.68 29.95 -0.43
CA GLU A 118 -15.59 30.66 -1.73
C GLU A 118 -14.28 30.35 -2.48
N GLY A 119 -13.71 29.15 -2.26
CA GLY A 119 -12.43 28.70 -2.81
C GLY A 119 -11.15 29.30 -2.21
N LYS A 120 -11.23 30.01 -1.07
CA LYS A 120 -10.05 30.46 -0.34
C LYS A 120 -9.42 29.32 0.48
N TYR A 121 -8.64 28.48 -0.19
CA TYR A 121 -8.01 27.27 0.38
C TYR A 121 -7.19 27.50 1.66
N PHE A 122 -6.52 28.66 1.77
CA PHE A 122 -5.58 28.94 2.86
C PHE A 122 -6.17 29.70 4.06
N GLU A 123 -7.29 30.40 3.90
CA GLU A 123 -7.93 31.15 5.00
C GLU A 123 -8.69 30.22 5.97
N ASP A 124 -9.24 29.10 5.47
CA ASP A 124 -10.13 28.22 6.25
C ASP A 124 -9.68 26.75 6.31
N ARG A 125 -8.35 26.57 6.29
CA ARG A 125 -7.68 25.27 6.10
C ARG A 125 -8.08 24.20 7.12
N PHE A 126 -8.43 24.59 8.34
CA PHE A 126 -8.90 23.66 9.37
C PHE A 126 -10.24 23.00 9.00
N ASN A 127 -11.22 23.78 8.53
CA ASN A 127 -12.54 23.29 8.15
C ASN A 127 -12.46 22.37 6.93
N VAL A 128 -11.61 22.74 5.97
CA VAL A 128 -11.34 21.97 4.76
C VAL A 128 -10.70 20.61 5.07
N THR A 129 -9.68 20.61 5.94
CA THR A 129 -8.97 19.39 6.34
C THR A 129 -9.76 18.54 7.34
N LEU A 130 -10.86 19.05 7.91
CA LEU A 130 -11.75 18.24 8.75
C LEU A 130 -12.31 17.04 7.97
N ILE A 131 -12.73 17.27 6.72
CA ILE A 131 -13.31 16.22 5.87
C ILE A 131 -12.24 15.16 5.53
N THR A 132 -11.03 15.58 5.18
CA THR A 132 -9.94 14.64 4.89
C THR A 132 -9.62 13.77 6.10
N ARG A 133 -9.64 14.33 7.31
CA ARG A 133 -9.45 13.60 8.57
C ARG A 133 -10.54 12.58 8.85
N ILE A 134 -11.80 12.94 8.60
CA ILE A 134 -12.92 12.00 8.77
C ILE A 134 -12.73 10.80 7.83
N ILE A 135 -12.34 11.05 6.57
CA ILE A 135 -12.05 9.96 5.61
C ILE A 135 -10.87 9.11 6.10
N GLN A 136 -9.78 9.72 6.54
CA GLN A 136 -8.63 8.99 7.11
C GLN A 136 -9.02 8.16 8.33
N PHE A 137 -9.92 8.66 9.19
CA PHE A 137 -10.43 7.93 10.34
C PHE A 137 -11.31 6.73 9.94
N ILE A 138 -12.17 6.90 8.93
CA ILE A 138 -12.94 5.80 8.35
C ILE A 138 -11.99 4.73 7.78
N ILE A 139 -10.94 5.13 7.06
CA ILE A 139 -9.93 4.21 6.54
C ILE A 139 -9.28 3.43 7.68
N LEU A 140 -8.87 4.11 8.76
CA LEU A 140 -8.28 3.45 9.94
C LEU A 140 -9.23 2.41 10.56
N ILE A 141 -10.52 2.74 10.71
CA ILE A 141 -11.54 1.81 11.21
C ILE A 141 -11.69 0.61 10.27
N CYS A 142 -11.77 0.84 8.96
CA CYS A 142 -11.89 -0.23 7.97
C CYS A 142 -10.68 -1.16 8.02
N LEU A 143 -9.47 -0.62 8.04
CA LEU A 143 -8.25 -1.42 8.16
C LEU A 143 -8.23 -2.27 9.44
N HIS A 144 -8.73 -1.71 10.55
CA HIS A 144 -8.83 -2.43 11.80
C HIS A 144 -9.87 -3.56 11.73
N LYS A 145 -11.09 -3.24 11.31
CA LYS A 145 -12.23 -4.17 11.29
C LYS A 145 -12.07 -5.29 10.27
N PHE A 146 -11.51 -5.00 9.11
CA PHE A 146 -11.30 -5.98 8.03
C PHE A 146 -9.93 -6.66 8.06
N GLU A 147 -9.10 -6.35 9.06
CA GLU A 147 -7.77 -6.94 9.26
C GLU A 147 -6.85 -6.87 8.03
N ILE A 148 -7.00 -5.79 7.26
CA ILE A 148 -6.24 -5.56 6.04
C ILE A 148 -4.79 -5.28 6.44
N SER A 149 -3.88 -6.22 6.16
CA SER A 149 -2.46 -6.08 6.49
C SER A 149 -1.54 -6.66 5.42
N LEU A 150 -0.39 -6.03 5.25
CA LEU A 150 0.68 -6.47 4.34
C LEU A 150 1.53 -7.60 4.95
N THR A 151 1.33 -7.94 6.23
CA THR A 151 2.09 -8.95 6.97
C THR A 151 2.05 -10.32 6.31
N ASN A 152 0.90 -10.69 5.75
CA ASN A 152 0.65 -12.00 5.17
C ASN A 152 1.02 -12.11 3.69
N ILE A 153 1.50 -11.02 3.08
CA ILE A 153 1.87 -10.98 1.66
C ILE A 153 3.36 -11.27 1.54
N SER A 154 3.71 -12.49 1.11
CA SER A 154 5.10 -12.97 0.99
C SER A 154 5.99 -12.00 0.21
N ALA A 155 5.48 -11.51 -0.93
CA ALA A 155 6.16 -10.58 -1.83
C ALA A 155 6.67 -9.30 -1.14
N VAL A 156 5.97 -8.85 -0.09
CA VAL A 156 6.28 -7.62 0.65
C VAL A 156 6.96 -7.92 1.99
N SER A 157 6.62 -9.04 2.65
CA SER A 157 7.05 -9.30 4.04
C SER A 157 8.30 -10.17 4.18
N ARG A 158 8.58 -11.11 3.26
CA ARG A 158 9.74 -12.03 3.36
C ARG A 158 11.07 -11.34 3.02
N GLY A 159 12.20 -12.02 3.19
CA GLY A 159 13.50 -11.57 2.69
C GLY A 159 13.62 -11.76 1.17
N TRP A 160 14.34 -10.89 0.46
CA TRP A 160 14.45 -10.92 -1.02
C TRP A 160 14.95 -12.26 -1.55
N TYR A 161 15.96 -12.84 -0.89
CA TYR A 161 16.55 -14.12 -1.25
C TYR A 161 15.59 -15.30 -1.13
N ARG A 162 14.53 -15.19 -0.32
CA ARG A 162 13.53 -16.25 -0.10
C ARG A 162 12.34 -16.17 -1.06
N LEU A 163 12.30 -15.16 -1.93
CA LEU A 163 11.22 -15.02 -2.89
C LEU A 163 11.51 -15.79 -4.17
N LYS A 164 10.46 -16.42 -4.72
CA LYS A 164 10.47 -16.96 -6.08
C LYS A 164 10.64 -15.82 -7.09
N THR A 165 11.17 -16.11 -8.28
CA THR A 165 11.39 -15.10 -9.33
C THR A 165 10.13 -14.30 -9.66
N ASN A 166 8.99 -14.98 -9.76
CA ASN A 166 7.71 -14.33 -10.06
C ASN A 166 7.25 -13.38 -8.94
N GLU A 167 7.42 -13.76 -7.67
CA GLU A 167 7.10 -12.88 -6.53
C GLU A 167 7.99 -11.63 -6.50
N LYS A 168 9.25 -11.74 -6.94
CA LYS A 168 10.16 -10.58 -7.09
C LYS A 168 9.67 -9.63 -8.17
N ILE A 169 9.30 -10.16 -9.33
CA ILE A 169 8.76 -9.37 -10.45
C ILE A 169 7.48 -8.65 -10.00
N THR A 170 6.54 -9.37 -9.38
CA THR A 170 5.29 -8.76 -8.90
C THR A 170 5.56 -7.70 -7.82
N SER A 171 6.51 -7.94 -6.91
CA SER A 171 6.88 -6.95 -5.90
C SER A 171 7.40 -5.66 -6.53
N ILE A 172 8.29 -5.74 -7.53
CA ILE A 172 8.80 -4.58 -8.26
C ILE A 172 7.66 -3.86 -8.98
N PHE A 173 6.83 -4.61 -9.70
CA PHE A 173 5.71 -4.06 -10.45
C PHE A 173 4.76 -3.27 -9.54
N VAL A 174 4.36 -3.85 -8.40
CA VAL A 174 3.48 -3.17 -7.43
C VAL A 174 4.13 -1.90 -6.86
N MET A 175 5.43 -1.94 -6.54
CA MET A 175 6.13 -0.75 -6.04
C MET A 175 6.18 0.37 -7.09
N LEU A 176 6.53 0.06 -8.34
CA LEU A 176 6.55 1.03 -9.44
C LEU A 176 5.15 1.62 -9.69
N LEU A 177 4.15 0.75 -9.69
CA LEU A 177 2.75 1.11 -9.90
C LEU A 177 2.27 2.11 -8.81
N LEU A 178 2.55 1.82 -7.53
CA LEU A 178 2.22 2.70 -6.42
C LEU A 178 2.96 4.04 -6.49
N MET A 179 4.24 4.04 -6.88
CA MET A 179 5.02 5.26 -7.05
C MET A 179 4.46 6.14 -8.19
N LEU A 180 4.08 5.54 -9.32
CA LEU A 180 3.43 6.26 -10.43
C LEU A 180 2.12 6.92 -9.97
N CYS A 181 1.31 6.23 -9.16
CA CYS A 181 0.08 6.83 -8.65
C CYS A 181 0.30 7.99 -7.70
N VAL A 182 1.34 7.93 -6.86
CA VAL A 182 1.72 9.10 -6.06
C VAL A 182 2.10 10.27 -6.96
N ILE A 183 2.87 10.02 -8.02
CA ILE A 183 3.25 11.06 -9.00
C ILE A 183 2.00 11.66 -9.66
N PHE A 184 1.07 10.83 -10.14
CA PHE A 184 -0.15 11.34 -10.78
C PHE A 184 -1.05 12.12 -9.82
N ASN A 185 -1.27 11.63 -8.59
CA ASN A 185 -2.08 12.35 -7.59
C ASN A 185 -1.44 13.67 -7.16
N THR A 186 -0.13 13.70 -6.97
CA THR A 186 0.56 14.94 -6.58
C THR A 186 0.60 15.95 -7.73
N SER A 187 0.78 15.51 -8.98
CA SER A 187 0.68 16.36 -10.18
C SER A 187 -0.74 16.90 -10.39
N TYR A 188 -1.76 16.08 -10.18
CA TYR A 188 -3.15 16.52 -10.30
C TYR A 188 -3.50 17.57 -9.24
N SER A 189 -3.05 17.37 -7.99
CA SER A 189 -3.23 18.34 -6.91
C SER A 189 -2.54 19.69 -7.22
N ASP A 190 -1.33 19.65 -7.78
CA ASP A 190 -0.59 20.84 -8.23
C ASP A 190 -1.33 21.58 -9.35
N LEU A 191 -1.89 20.84 -10.31
CA LEU A 191 -2.70 21.38 -11.40
C LEU A 191 -3.99 22.04 -10.88
N CYS A 192 -4.71 21.36 -9.98
CA CYS A 192 -5.93 21.86 -9.34
C CYS A 192 -5.71 23.21 -8.63
N LEU A 193 -4.61 23.34 -7.89
CA LEU A 193 -4.27 24.57 -7.18
C LEU A 193 -3.79 25.69 -8.11
N LYS A 194 -3.10 25.37 -9.22
CA LYS A 194 -2.64 26.35 -10.20
C LYS A 194 -3.75 26.92 -11.09
N ILE A 195 -4.77 26.12 -11.43
CA ILE A 195 -5.84 26.56 -12.35
C ILE A 195 -6.83 27.55 -11.68
N ASN A 196 -6.74 27.78 -10.36
CA ASN A 196 -7.70 28.59 -9.60
C ASN A 196 -9.14 28.09 -9.81
N MET A 197 -9.49 27.04 -9.07
CA MET A 197 -10.78 26.33 -9.10
C MET A 197 -12.05 27.23 -9.14
N ASN A 198 -11.94 28.47 -8.69
CA ASN A 198 -13.03 29.44 -8.69
C ASN A 198 -13.43 29.95 -10.08
N THR A 199 -12.52 29.94 -11.05
CA THR A 199 -12.80 30.42 -12.42
C THR A 199 -13.35 29.33 -13.33
N LEU A 200 -13.32 28.06 -12.88
CA LEU A 200 -13.81 26.93 -13.67
C LEU A 200 -15.32 26.73 -13.51
N ASN A 201 -15.97 26.36 -14.62
CA ASN A 201 -17.37 25.95 -14.66
C ASN A 201 -17.56 24.72 -13.73
N SER A 202 -18.54 24.77 -12.83
CA SER A 202 -18.78 23.73 -11.83
C SER A 202 -19.11 22.37 -12.46
N LYS A 203 -19.73 22.36 -13.65
CA LYS A 203 -20.09 21.13 -14.35
C LYS A 203 -18.86 20.38 -14.88
N ASP A 204 -17.93 21.08 -15.52
CA ASP A 204 -16.70 20.49 -16.06
C ASP A 204 -15.75 20.05 -14.93
N LEU A 205 -15.75 20.82 -13.83
CA LEU A 205 -15.04 20.46 -12.61
C LEU A 205 -15.53 19.12 -12.06
N ASN A 206 -16.84 18.97 -11.87
CA ASN A 206 -17.42 17.76 -11.30
C ASN A 206 -17.18 16.53 -12.17
N ILE A 207 -17.23 16.66 -13.50
CA ILE A 207 -16.98 15.55 -14.44
C ILE A 207 -15.53 15.08 -14.34
N ASN A 208 -14.55 15.99 -14.45
CA ASN A 208 -13.13 15.63 -14.40
C ASN A 208 -12.74 15.00 -13.06
N MET A 209 -13.30 15.51 -11.96
CA MET A 209 -13.06 14.96 -10.62
C MET A 209 -13.71 13.58 -10.43
N THR A 210 -14.86 13.35 -11.05
CA THR A 210 -15.54 12.04 -11.03
C THR A 210 -14.74 11.01 -11.81
N ILE A 211 -14.26 11.36 -13.01
CA ILE A 211 -13.38 10.50 -13.81
C ILE A 211 -12.14 10.13 -13.01
N TYR A 212 -11.49 11.13 -12.41
CA TYR A 212 -10.30 10.94 -11.59
C TYR A 212 -10.54 10.05 -10.36
N PHE A 213 -11.68 10.22 -9.68
CA PHE A 213 -12.07 9.37 -8.56
C PHE A 213 -12.28 7.91 -8.98
N ILE A 214 -12.92 7.69 -10.14
CA ILE A 214 -13.12 6.35 -10.71
C ILE A 214 -11.78 5.71 -11.08
N GLU A 215 -10.86 6.47 -11.68
CA GLU A 215 -9.50 6.00 -12.01
C GLU A 215 -8.74 5.55 -10.75
N ASN A 216 -8.80 6.34 -9.67
CA ASN A 216 -8.19 5.98 -8.38
C ASN A 216 -8.83 4.73 -7.76
N LEU A 217 -10.15 4.55 -7.85
CA LEU A 217 -10.82 3.34 -7.37
C LEU A 217 -10.40 2.10 -8.17
N LEU A 218 -10.38 2.21 -9.50
CA LEU A 218 -9.98 1.14 -10.40
C LEU A 218 -8.52 0.75 -10.16
N PHE A 219 -7.67 1.74 -9.89
CA PHE A 219 -6.28 1.52 -9.51
C PHE A 219 -6.12 0.74 -8.20
N ILE A 220 -6.83 1.15 -7.14
CA ILE A 220 -6.82 0.43 -5.85
C ILE A 220 -7.29 -1.02 -6.08
N ALA A 221 -8.35 -1.22 -6.86
CA ALA A 221 -8.88 -2.54 -7.17
C ALA A 221 -7.84 -3.42 -7.89
N VAL A 222 -7.14 -2.89 -8.91
CA VAL A 222 -6.05 -3.61 -9.62
C VAL A 222 -4.90 -3.93 -8.66
N THR A 223 -4.48 -2.99 -7.83
CA THR A 223 -3.38 -3.19 -6.88
C THR A 223 -3.74 -4.27 -5.84
N VAL A 224 -4.94 -4.21 -5.28
CA VAL A 224 -5.45 -5.21 -4.32
C VAL A 224 -5.61 -6.57 -5.00
N TYR A 225 -6.12 -6.61 -6.23
CA TYR A 225 -6.23 -7.85 -7.01
C TYR A 225 -4.87 -8.51 -7.22
N ILE A 226 -3.85 -7.75 -7.66
CA ILE A 226 -2.49 -8.27 -7.86
C ILE A 226 -1.92 -8.81 -6.54
N LEU A 227 -2.06 -8.04 -5.45
CA LEU A 227 -1.59 -8.44 -4.13
C LEU A 227 -2.29 -9.70 -3.61
N ASN A 228 -3.63 -9.79 -3.72
CA ASN A 228 -4.40 -10.98 -3.34
C ASN A 228 -4.07 -12.18 -4.23
N ARG A 229 -3.92 -11.99 -5.54
CA ARG A 229 -3.49 -13.04 -6.45
C ARG A 229 -2.15 -13.64 -6.00
N THR A 230 -1.18 -12.82 -5.57
CA THR A 230 0.08 -13.35 -5.05
C THR A 230 -0.03 -14.09 -3.72
N LYS A 231 -1.01 -13.75 -2.88
CA LYS A 231 -1.23 -14.42 -1.60
C LYS A 231 -1.80 -15.83 -1.78
N ASP A 232 -2.77 -15.99 -2.67
CA ASP A 232 -3.53 -17.23 -2.80
C ASP A 232 -3.01 -18.11 -3.93
N TYR A 233 -2.73 -17.56 -5.11
CA TYR A 233 -2.38 -18.35 -6.30
C TYR A 233 -1.09 -19.15 -6.12
N TYR A 234 -0.02 -18.56 -5.57
CA TYR A 234 1.25 -19.30 -5.37
C TYR A 234 1.17 -20.33 -4.25
N LYS A 235 0.27 -20.14 -3.29
CA LYS A 235 0.01 -21.12 -2.24
C LYS A 235 -0.78 -22.31 -2.82
N TYR A 236 -1.77 -22.04 -3.67
CA TYR A 236 -2.51 -23.07 -4.40
C TYR A 236 -1.65 -23.79 -5.44
N GLU A 237 -0.82 -23.08 -6.21
CA GLU A 237 0.12 -23.66 -7.17
C GLU A 237 1.13 -24.58 -6.45
N GLU A 238 1.66 -24.17 -5.29
CA GLU A 238 2.56 -25.02 -4.52
C GLU A 238 1.86 -26.24 -3.90
N ILE A 239 0.59 -26.13 -3.51
CA ILE A 239 -0.22 -27.27 -3.04
C ILE A 239 -0.57 -28.21 -4.19
N LEU A 240 -0.93 -27.68 -5.37
CA LEU A 240 -1.27 -28.46 -6.56
C LEU A 240 -0.04 -29.19 -7.11
N LEU A 241 1.13 -28.54 -7.13
CA LEU A 241 2.37 -29.14 -7.60
C LEU A 241 3.02 -30.10 -6.58
N LYS A 242 2.88 -29.85 -5.27
CA LYS A 242 3.36 -30.80 -4.23
C LYS A 242 2.40 -31.96 -3.97
N GLY A 243 1.11 -31.78 -4.30
CA GLY A 243 0.07 -32.78 -4.10
C GLY A 243 0.31 -34.07 -4.88
N GLU A 244 1.05 -34.03 -6.00
CA GLU A 244 1.41 -35.24 -6.74
C GLU A 244 2.51 -36.04 -6.03
N ASP A 245 3.59 -35.39 -5.59
CA ASP A 245 4.71 -36.05 -4.91
C ASP A 245 4.34 -36.54 -3.50
N GLU A 246 3.57 -35.75 -2.74
CA GLU A 246 3.22 -36.08 -1.35
C GLU A 246 2.13 -37.17 -1.28
N LEU A 247 1.26 -37.25 -2.29
CA LEU A 247 0.24 -38.31 -2.41
C LEU A 247 0.87 -39.62 -2.93
N LEU A 248 1.88 -39.53 -3.81
CA LEU A 248 2.70 -40.67 -4.20
C LEU A 248 3.52 -41.20 -3.00
N LEU A 249 4.17 -40.32 -2.24
CA LEU A 249 4.91 -40.66 -1.02
C LEU A 249 3.99 -41.25 0.05
N ARG A 250 2.78 -40.70 0.25
CA ARG A 250 1.80 -41.28 1.18
C ARG A 250 1.25 -42.63 0.71
N LEU A 251 1.11 -42.87 -0.60
CA LEU A 251 0.73 -44.19 -1.12
C LEU A 251 1.86 -45.21 -0.93
N LEU A 252 3.11 -44.78 -1.08
CA LEU A 252 4.31 -45.58 -0.81
C LEU A 252 4.49 -45.88 0.69
N ASP A 253 4.27 -44.89 1.57
CA ASP A 253 4.39 -45.04 3.02
C ASP A 253 3.17 -45.77 3.65
N ALA A 254 1.99 -45.70 3.04
CA ALA A 254 0.79 -46.42 3.53
C ALA A 254 0.78 -47.91 3.15
N THR A 255 1.75 -48.37 2.35
CA THR A 255 1.91 -49.80 2.03
C THR A 255 3.12 -50.37 2.79
N ASP A 256 2.93 -50.65 4.09
CA ASP A 256 3.92 -51.34 4.95
C ASP A 256 4.27 -52.78 4.48
N ASP A 257 3.65 -53.27 3.42
CA ASP A 257 3.94 -54.58 2.83
C ASP A 257 4.96 -54.45 1.69
N SER A 258 6.20 -54.88 1.97
CA SER A 258 7.33 -54.81 1.04
C SER A 258 7.07 -55.50 -0.32
N ASP A 259 6.16 -56.47 -0.36
CA ASP A 259 5.75 -57.15 -1.59
C ASP A 259 4.82 -56.30 -2.46
N THR A 260 4.02 -55.43 -1.84
CA THR A 260 3.16 -54.48 -2.53
C THR A 260 4.01 -53.37 -3.18
N ILE A 261 5.01 -52.86 -2.48
CA ILE A 261 6.00 -51.91 -3.04
C ILE A 261 6.76 -52.54 -4.22
N ARG A 262 7.24 -53.78 -4.08
CA ARG A 262 7.94 -54.52 -5.16
C ARG A 262 7.04 -54.78 -6.38
N ARG A 263 5.73 -54.88 -6.18
CA ARG A 263 4.74 -55.05 -7.26
C ARG A 263 4.48 -53.72 -7.98
N TYR A 264 4.40 -52.60 -7.25
CA TYR A 264 4.25 -51.27 -7.84
C TYR A 264 5.48 -50.86 -8.66
N ILE A 265 6.70 -51.13 -8.16
CA ILE A 265 7.94 -50.88 -8.91
C ILE A 265 7.92 -51.64 -10.24
N ARG A 266 7.57 -52.93 -10.24
CA ARG A 266 7.47 -53.74 -11.46
C ARG A 266 6.40 -53.25 -12.44
N LEU A 267 5.27 -52.74 -11.93
CA LEU A 267 4.22 -52.15 -12.77
C LEU A 267 4.67 -50.85 -13.42
N CYS A 268 5.39 -49.99 -12.69
CA CYS A 268 5.97 -48.76 -13.22
C CYS A 268 7.05 -49.05 -14.27
N GLU A 269 7.95 -50.01 -14.01
CA GLU A 269 8.97 -50.44 -14.98
C GLU A 269 8.34 -51.00 -16.26
N ALA A 270 7.31 -51.85 -16.14
CA ALA A 270 6.59 -52.39 -17.30
C ALA A 270 5.85 -51.30 -18.10
N TYR A 271 5.30 -50.29 -17.43
CA TYR A 271 4.63 -49.17 -18.09
C TYR A 271 5.63 -48.26 -18.84
N LEU A 272 6.77 -47.98 -18.22
CA LEU A 272 7.90 -47.27 -18.86
C LEU A 272 8.39 -48.03 -20.08
N GLU A 273 8.61 -49.34 -19.98
CA GLU A 273 9.09 -50.16 -21.09
C GLU A 273 8.06 -50.24 -22.24
N LYS A 274 6.76 -50.29 -21.92
CA LYS A 274 5.68 -50.24 -22.91
C LYS A 274 5.58 -48.87 -23.58
N SER A 275 5.69 -47.78 -22.82
CA SER A 275 5.67 -46.41 -23.36
C SER A 275 6.88 -46.12 -24.26
N ILE A 276 8.04 -46.71 -23.99
CA ILE A 276 9.24 -46.59 -24.83
C ILE A 276 9.10 -47.41 -26.13
N LYS A 277 8.39 -48.55 -26.09
CA LYS A 277 8.10 -49.38 -27.27
C LYS A 277 7.01 -48.81 -28.16
N GLU A 278 6.04 -48.08 -27.61
CA GLU A 278 4.98 -47.39 -28.38
C GLU A 278 5.47 -46.09 -29.06
N VAL A 279 6.68 -45.62 -28.72
CA VAL A 279 7.33 -44.43 -29.31
C VAL A 279 8.37 -44.82 -30.39
N LYS A 280 8.59 -46.10 -30.66
CA LYS A 280 9.39 -46.61 -31.79
C LYS A 280 8.52 -47.25 -32.84
#